data_AF-A0A423VE22-F1
#
_entry.id   AF-A0A423VE22-F1
#
_cell.length_a   1.000
_cell.length_b   1.000
_cell.length_c   1.000
_cell.angle_alpha   90.00
_cell.angle_beta   90.00
_cell.angle_gamma   90.00
#
_symmetry.space_group_name_H-M   'P 1'
#
loop_
_entity.id
_entity.type
_entity.pdbx_description
1 polymer ?
#
loop_
_entity_poly.entity_id
_entity_poly.type
_entity_poly.pdbx_seq_one_letter_code
_entity_poly.pdbx_strand_id
1 'polypeptide(L)'
;MFDQLVEACKEAEIWPLNLIRKQQLNRVLENYQERLRGHEDRLFVSTGGRVCFWEAFPGENYFEETLLSNQEELKQHLGRHLLHRVADPRSRHVFILAAHSRAALKCTPQMFRYMCSYQQVSPIFIDMLASFGKQYRKLDFHSASFSQDDLNKPAAGIDMKIAEIGRSDWQLRNCYKLHGVEISDFDKKWTVRQTAAYHTFDMEKGRAFWLTVKANDEIMERVKDGSNSLESMRASNLNTLGSSFISSLMTHLIIVDWCAEGWRWYIGSIESEIREVLVRVKSTPIEPLADENDFTPQLLKSLSMKTTKESQPHPPSRQNTSQTFNSLAERVRGTFHRGRETAAIAEKDSPVVLPQRGPETDQEKEEKMARHLERLKTFSFSESQRLTYFATTLQETKLAMTLNLGVLRDLREYYEGLFASSRLPEEVTLECGRRGAFEEFVRRIKSRESHLEAECRRAEALILLIEDGKRQYDSILQSYNIEINKLFALSGHATSKRMEDSAKRMEIVTKQTARDSASMHVITFLTMIFLPGTFLGYPGPRQQGPALEN
;
A
#
# COMPACT_ATOMS: atom_id res chain seq x y z
N MET A 1 -15.55 4.66 -48.50
CA MET A 1 -15.29 4.68 -47.04
C MET A 1 -16.48 5.20 -46.25
N PHE A 2 -17.17 6.26 -46.70
CA PHE A 2 -18.38 6.76 -46.01
C PHE A 2 -19.47 5.70 -45.82
N ASP A 3 -19.87 5.00 -46.89
CA ASP A 3 -20.91 3.96 -46.78
C ASP A 3 -20.48 2.80 -45.86
N GLN A 4 -19.18 2.48 -45.82
CA GLN A 4 -18.63 1.48 -44.89
C GLN A 4 -18.71 1.95 -43.43
N LEU A 5 -18.52 3.25 -43.17
CA LEU A 5 -18.72 3.82 -41.84
C LEU A 5 -20.19 3.79 -41.43
N VAL A 6 -21.09 4.14 -42.36
CA VAL A 6 -22.53 4.04 -42.13
C VAL A 6 -22.92 2.61 -41.79
N GLU A 7 -22.41 1.62 -42.54
CA GLU A 7 -22.68 0.21 -42.28
C GLU A 7 -22.07 -0.27 -40.96
N ALA A 8 -20.82 0.11 -40.66
CA ALA A 8 -20.19 -0.18 -39.37
C ALA A 8 -21.02 0.37 -38.20
N CYS A 9 -21.61 1.56 -38.32
CA CYS A 9 -22.49 2.12 -37.29
C CYS A 9 -23.80 1.35 -37.13
N LYS A 10 -24.36 0.77 -38.20
CA LYS A 10 -25.54 -0.11 -38.11
C LYS A 10 -25.18 -1.41 -37.39
N GLU A 11 -24.00 -1.95 -37.67
CA GLU A 11 -23.45 -3.15 -37.06
C GLU A 11 -22.70 -2.88 -35.74
N ALA A 12 -23.01 -1.79 -35.03
CA ALA A 12 -22.26 -1.40 -33.82
C ALA A 12 -22.16 -2.50 -32.75
N GLU A 13 -23.16 -3.39 -32.64
CA GLU A 13 -23.17 -4.47 -31.65
C GLU A 13 -22.03 -5.50 -31.82
N ILE A 14 -21.43 -5.58 -33.02
CA ILE A 14 -20.29 -6.45 -33.28
C ILE A 14 -18.93 -5.74 -33.13
N TRP A 15 -18.88 -4.50 -32.64
CA TRP A 15 -17.60 -3.85 -32.33
C TRP A 15 -16.72 -4.73 -31.43
N PRO A 16 -15.39 -4.84 -31.69
CA PRO A 16 -14.58 -4.14 -32.70
C PRO A 16 -14.46 -4.83 -34.08
N LEU A 17 -15.27 -5.83 -34.41
CA LEU A 17 -15.16 -6.57 -35.69
C LEU A 17 -15.59 -5.76 -36.92
N ASN A 18 -16.40 -4.72 -36.71
CA ASN A 18 -16.90 -3.77 -37.71
C ASN A 18 -15.95 -2.59 -37.97
N LEU A 19 -14.74 -2.57 -37.40
CA LEU A 19 -13.75 -1.55 -37.72
C LEU A 19 -13.39 -1.63 -39.22
N ILE A 20 -13.46 -0.49 -39.90
CA ILE A 20 -13.21 -0.36 -41.34
C ILE A 20 -11.73 -0.66 -41.63
N ARG A 21 -10.85 -0.17 -40.75
CA ARG A 21 -9.40 -0.39 -40.82
C ARG A 21 -8.98 -1.42 -39.80
N LYS A 22 -8.74 -2.63 -40.28
CA LYS A 22 -8.21 -3.73 -39.46
C LYS A 22 -6.70 -3.73 -39.55
N GLN A 23 -6.04 -3.15 -38.54
CA GLN A 23 -4.60 -3.34 -38.35
C GLN A 23 -4.28 -4.66 -37.63
N GLN A 24 -5.28 -5.24 -36.97
CA GLN A 24 -5.15 -6.45 -36.17
C GLN A 24 -5.85 -7.64 -36.84
N LEU A 25 -5.35 -8.84 -36.55
CA LEU A 25 -5.97 -10.10 -36.97
C LEU A 25 -7.39 -10.24 -36.39
N ASN A 26 -8.32 -10.81 -37.14
CA ASN A 26 -9.70 -11.03 -36.66
C ASN A 26 -9.74 -11.78 -35.31
N ARG A 27 -8.88 -12.78 -35.11
CA ARG A 27 -8.77 -13.50 -33.83
C ARG A 27 -8.44 -12.59 -32.63
N VAL A 28 -7.64 -11.54 -32.85
CA VAL A 28 -7.32 -10.55 -31.80
C VAL A 28 -8.54 -9.69 -31.51
N LEU A 29 -9.26 -9.25 -32.55
CA LEU A 29 -10.50 -8.48 -32.41
C LEU A 29 -11.61 -9.28 -31.72
N GLU A 30 -11.73 -10.57 -32.02
CA GLU A 30 -12.66 -11.51 -31.36
C GLU A 30 -12.35 -11.62 -29.86
N ASN A 31 -11.07 -11.77 -29.49
CA ASN A 31 -10.64 -11.80 -28.08
C ASN A 31 -11.01 -10.49 -27.35
N TYR A 32 -10.80 -9.35 -27.99
CA TYR A 32 -11.23 -8.05 -27.44
C TYR A 32 -12.75 -7.98 -27.25
N GLN A 33 -13.52 -8.45 -28.21
CA GLN A 33 -14.98 -8.52 -28.10
C GLN A 33 -15.43 -9.40 -26.93
N GLU A 34 -14.84 -10.60 -26.81
CA GLU A 34 -15.15 -11.54 -25.74
C GLU A 34 -14.84 -10.95 -24.36
N ARG A 35 -13.67 -10.29 -24.21
CA ARG A 35 -13.29 -9.61 -22.96
C ARG A 35 -14.26 -8.50 -22.59
N LEU A 36 -14.66 -7.67 -23.55
CA LEU A 36 -15.63 -6.60 -23.30
C LEU A 36 -16.96 -7.20 -22.83
N ARG A 37 -17.49 -8.18 -23.56
CA ARG A 37 -18.75 -8.87 -23.24
C ARG A 37 -18.71 -9.52 -21.86
N GLY A 38 -17.60 -10.18 -21.51
CA GLY A 38 -17.40 -10.79 -20.20
C GLY A 38 -17.34 -9.79 -19.03
N HIS A 39 -17.23 -8.48 -19.30
CA HIS A 39 -17.14 -7.44 -18.28
C HIS A 39 -18.26 -6.40 -18.33
N GLU A 40 -19.23 -6.51 -19.24
CA GLU A 40 -20.25 -5.48 -19.47
C GLU A 40 -21.10 -5.16 -18.25
N ASP A 41 -21.63 -6.18 -17.57
CA ASP A 41 -22.51 -6.03 -16.39
C ASP A 41 -21.82 -5.30 -15.22
N ARG A 42 -20.50 -5.44 -15.17
CA ARG A 42 -19.63 -4.75 -14.22
C ARG A 42 -19.30 -3.34 -14.70
N LEU A 43 -18.90 -3.21 -15.95
CA LEU A 43 -18.26 -2.02 -16.49
C LEU A 43 -19.28 -0.90 -16.73
N PHE A 44 -20.47 -1.25 -17.22
CA PHE A 44 -21.46 -0.32 -17.72
C PHE A 44 -22.77 -0.38 -16.92
N VAL A 45 -23.56 0.68 -16.99
CA VAL A 45 -24.95 0.66 -16.52
C VAL A 45 -25.84 -0.04 -17.55
N SER A 46 -26.87 -0.74 -17.09
CA SER A 46 -27.81 -1.41 -18.00
C SER A 46 -28.76 -0.44 -18.70
N THR A 47 -29.15 0.64 -18.03
CA THR A 47 -30.05 1.69 -18.53
C THR A 47 -29.66 3.04 -17.94
N GLY A 48 -30.17 4.13 -18.53
CA GLY A 48 -29.93 5.49 -18.02
C GLY A 48 -28.47 5.91 -18.11
N GLY A 49 -27.89 5.78 -19.31
CA GLY A 49 -26.56 6.31 -19.59
C GLY A 49 -26.48 7.81 -19.32
N ARG A 50 -25.27 8.35 -19.25
CA ARG A 50 -24.99 9.78 -19.13
C ARG A 50 -23.58 10.06 -19.64
N VAL A 51 -23.47 10.24 -20.94
CA VAL A 51 -22.21 10.57 -21.62
C VAL A 51 -22.22 12.05 -21.99
N CYS A 52 -21.16 12.77 -21.61
CA CYS A 52 -21.03 14.20 -21.88
C CYS A 52 -20.17 14.41 -23.13
N PHE A 53 -20.70 15.18 -24.07
CA PHE A 53 -20.00 15.69 -25.25
C PHE A 53 -19.68 17.16 -25.03
N TRP A 54 -18.45 17.56 -25.32
CA TRP A 54 -17.97 18.95 -25.29
C TRP A 54 -17.30 19.23 -26.63
N GLU A 55 -17.97 20.00 -27.49
CA GLU A 55 -17.67 20.05 -28.91
C GLU A 55 -17.50 21.48 -29.41
N ALA A 56 -16.49 21.73 -30.24
CA ALA A 56 -16.31 22.99 -30.94
C ALA A 56 -16.54 22.78 -32.44
N PHE A 57 -17.62 23.33 -32.98
CA PHE A 57 -17.95 23.19 -34.40
C PHE A 57 -17.20 24.20 -35.29
N PRO A 58 -17.06 23.94 -36.59
CA PRO A 58 -16.51 24.92 -37.54
C PRO A 58 -17.30 26.24 -37.53
N GLY A 59 -16.59 27.37 -37.42
CA GLY A 59 -17.20 28.71 -37.41
C GLY A 59 -17.71 29.20 -36.05
N GLU A 60 -17.75 28.34 -35.04
CA GLU A 60 -18.15 28.72 -33.68
C GLU A 60 -16.96 29.14 -32.81
N ASN A 61 -17.19 30.08 -31.90
CA ASN A 61 -16.17 30.57 -30.96
C ASN A 61 -16.35 30.04 -29.54
N TYR A 62 -17.25 29.08 -29.34
CA TYR A 62 -17.53 28.43 -28.06
C TYR A 62 -17.51 26.91 -28.22
N PHE A 63 -17.55 26.22 -27.09
CA PHE A 63 -17.82 24.79 -27.04
C PHE A 63 -19.26 24.55 -26.58
N GLU A 64 -19.95 23.63 -27.25
CA GLU A 64 -21.28 23.18 -26.91
C GLU A 64 -21.20 21.95 -25.99
N GLU A 65 -21.92 21.98 -24.87
CA GLU A 65 -22.11 20.82 -24.00
C GLU A 65 -23.40 20.09 -24.36
N THR A 66 -23.28 18.79 -24.67
CA THR A 66 -24.43 17.92 -24.91
C THR A 66 -24.37 16.71 -24.00
N LEU A 67 -25.42 16.48 -23.21
CA LEU A 67 -25.55 15.33 -22.33
C LEU A 67 -26.48 14.29 -22.94
N LEU A 68 -25.96 13.09 -23.21
CA LEU A 68 -26.71 12.02 -23.89
C LEU A 68 -26.99 10.87 -22.92
N SER A 69 -28.27 10.49 -22.82
CA SER A 69 -28.76 9.59 -21.78
C SER A 69 -29.10 8.18 -22.25
N ASN A 70 -29.25 7.98 -23.56
CA ASN A 70 -29.59 6.69 -24.17
C ASN A 70 -28.97 6.53 -25.57
N GLN A 71 -29.14 5.35 -26.16
CA GLN A 71 -28.56 5.01 -27.45
C GLN A 71 -29.22 5.78 -28.60
N GLU A 72 -30.51 6.08 -28.51
CA GLU A 72 -31.29 6.78 -29.53
C GLU A 72 -30.82 8.23 -29.66
N GLU A 73 -30.69 8.95 -28.54
CA GLU A 73 -30.11 10.30 -28.49
C GLU A 73 -28.69 10.32 -29.07
N LEU A 74 -27.87 9.33 -28.72
CA LEU A 74 -26.52 9.20 -29.26
C LEU A 74 -26.51 8.95 -30.78
N LYS A 75 -27.39 8.08 -31.27
CA LYS A 75 -27.57 7.80 -32.70
C LYS A 75 -28.05 9.04 -33.45
N GLN A 76 -28.93 9.84 -32.86
CA GLN A 76 -29.38 11.10 -33.45
C GLN A 76 -28.24 12.13 -33.47
N HIS A 77 -27.54 12.31 -32.35
CA HIS A 77 -26.46 13.29 -32.20
C HIS A 77 -25.28 13.04 -33.15
N LEU A 78 -24.80 11.80 -33.25
CA LEU A 78 -23.73 11.44 -34.18
C LEU A 78 -24.26 11.22 -35.60
N GLY A 79 -25.46 10.66 -35.73
CA GLY A 79 -26.10 10.38 -37.01
C GLY A 79 -26.44 11.62 -37.82
N ARG A 80 -26.63 12.79 -37.19
CA ARG A 80 -26.82 14.07 -37.92
C ARG A 80 -25.67 14.36 -38.89
N HIS A 81 -24.44 14.03 -38.52
CA HIS A 81 -23.26 14.21 -39.38
C HIS A 81 -23.31 13.28 -40.60
N LEU A 82 -23.74 12.02 -40.40
CA LEU A 82 -23.89 11.05 -41.48
C LEU A 82 -25.07 11.42 -42.39
N LEU A 83 -26.23 11.74 -41.82
CA LEU A 83 -27.46 12.03 -42.57
C LEU A 83 -27.32 13.30 -43.41
N HIS A 84 -26.78 14.36 -42.81
CA HIS A 84 -26.65 15.66 -43.47
C HIS A 84 -25.31 15.85 -44.18
N ARG A 85 -24.40 14.86 -44.12
CA ARG A 85 -23.05 14.93 -44.68
C ARG A 85 -22.32 16.22 -44.23
N VAL A 86 -22.40 16.47 -42.93
CA VAL A 86 -21.78 17.63 -42.29
C VAL A 86 -20.52 17.16 -41.58
N ALA A 87 -19.47 17.95 -41.72
CA ALA A 87 -18.20 17.64 -41.09
C ALA A 87 -18.31 17.45 -39.57
N ASP A 88 -17.47 16.59 -39.01
CA ASP A 88 -17.36 16.45 -37.56
C ASP A 88 -16.96 17.80 -36.90
N PRO A 89 -17.02 17.91 -35.56
CA PRO A 89 -16.44 19.03 -34.83
C PRO A 89 -14.94 19.20 -35.12
N ARG A 90 -14.41 20.40 -34.85
CA ARG A 90 -12.95 20.66 -34.87
C ARG A 90 -12.27 20.04 -33.66
N SER A 91 -12.91 20.11 -32.50
CA SER A 91 -12.54 19.33 -31.33
C SER A 91 -13.79 18.70 -30.71
N ARG A 92 -13.70 17.43 -30.36
CA ARG A 92 -14.74 16.67 -29.66
C ARG A 92 -14.13 15.98 -28.45
N HIS A 93 -14.55 16.37 -27.26
CA HIS A 93 -14.25 15.64 -26.04
C HIS A 93 -15.49 14.87 -25.59
N VAL A 94 -15.32 13.58 -25.32
CA VAL A 94 -16.35 12.69 -24.81
C VAL A 94 -15.91 12.19 -23.44
N PHE A 95 -16.72 12.48 -22.43
CA PHE A 95 -16.45 12.08 -21.05
C PHE A 95 -17.44 11.00 -20.62
N ILE A 96 -16.89 9.84 -20.24
CA ILE A 96 -17.64 8.76 -19.59
C ILE A 96 -17.29 8.78 -18.10
N LEU A 97 -18.27 9.15 -17.29
CA LEU A 97 -18.12 9.33 -15.85
C LEU A 97 -18.65 8.14 -15.05
N ALA A 98 -18.30 8.05 -13.78
CA ALA A 98 -18.96 7.16 -12.81
C ALA A 98 -19.40 7.96 -11.57
N ALA A 99 -20.14 7.33 -10.65
CA ALA A 99 -20.45 7.97 -9.37
C ALA A 99 -19.25 7.99 -8.41
N HIS A 100 -18.41 6.96 -8.48
CA HIS A 100 -17.17 6.82 -7.73
C HIS A 100 -16.31 5.72 -8.40
N SER A 101 -15.07 5.53 -7.96
CA SER A 101 -14.07 4.62 -8.56
C SER A 101 -14.45 3.14 -8.65
N ARG A 102 -15.55 2.74 -8.00
CA ARG A 102 -16.06 1.36 -7.93
C ARG A 102 -17.48 1.24 -8.46
N ALA A 103 -18.02 2.29 -9.07
CA ALA A 103 -19.33 2.27 -9.69
C ALA A 103 -19.20 1.88 -11.17
N ALA A 104 -20.28 1.35 -11.73
CA ALA A 104 -20.39 1.21 -13.18
C ALA A 104 -20.25 2.58 -13.86
N LEU A 105 -19.64 2.58 -15.04
CA LEU A 105 -19.58 3.74 -15.91
C LEU A 105 -21.00 4.13 -16.33
N LYS A 106 -21.31 5.42 -16.31
CA LYS A 106 -22.57 6.01 -16.74
C LYS A 106 -22.67 6.02 -18.27
N CYS A 107 -22.50 4.85 -18.88
CA CYS A 107 -22.63 4.59 -20.30
C CYS A 107 -23.20 3.17 -20.42
N THR A 108 -24.11 2.93 -21.36
CA THR A 108 -24.57 1.56 -21.63
C THR A 108 -23.61 0.86 -22.60
N PRO A 109 -23.54 -0.49 -22.62
CA PRO A 109 -22.71 -1.21 -23.58
C PRO A 109 -22.99 -0.80 -25.03
N GLN A 110 -24.26 -0.62 -25.38
CA GLN A 110 -24.70 -0.25 -26.72
C GLN A 110 -24.27 1.17 -27.10
N MET A 111 -24.33 2.11 -26.16
CA MET A 111 -23.80 3.47 -26.36
C MET A 111 -22.29 3.43 -26.60
N PHE A 112 -21.55 2.71 -25.77
CA PHE A 112 -20.10 2.58 -25.89
C PHE A 112 -19.69 2.00 -27.25
N ARG A 113 -20.27 0.86 -27.63
CA ARG A 113 -19.97 0.22 -28.91
C ARG A 113 -20.34 1.10 -30.11
N TYR A 114 -21.48 1.80 -30.05
CA TYR A 114 -21.88 2.73 -31.11
C TYR A 114 -20.89 3.90 -31.25
N MET A 115 -20.48 4.53 -30.14
CA MET A 115 -19.45 5.57 -30.17
C MET A 115 -18.13 5.04 -30.75
N CYS A 116 -17.67 3.87 -30.28
CA CYS A 116 -16.42 3.28 -30.73
C CYS A 116 -16.48 2.88 -32.22
N SER A 117 -17.64 2.46 -32.71
CA SER A 117 -17.88 2.19 -34.13
C SER A 117 -17.89 3.48 -34.95
N TYR A 118 -18.59 4.52 -34.50
CA TYR A 118 -18.62 5.81 -35.19
C TYR A 118 -17.23 6.47 -35.26
N GLN A 119 -16.47 6.42 -34.16
CA GLN A 119 -15.15 7.05 -34.06
C GLN A 119 -13.99 6.14 -34.47
N GLN A 120 -14.27 4.87 -34.80
CA GLN A 120 -13.25 3.87 -35.14
C GLN A 120 -12.17 3.74 -34.04
N VAL A 121 -12.62 3.72 -32.77
CA VAL A 121 -11.75 3.60 -31.58
C VAL A 121 -10.99 2.28 -31.63
N SER A 122 -9.69 2.33 -31.34
CA SER A 122 -8.83 1.14 -31.34
C SER A 122 -9.27 0.16 -30.24
N PRO A 123 -9.36 -1.15 -30.52
CA PRO A 123 -9.86 -2.14 -29.56
C PRO A 123 -8.97 -2.30 -28.33
N ILE A 124 -7.68 -1.95 -28.44
CA ILE A 124 -6.74 -1.93 -27.31
C ILE A 124 -7.21 -1.04 -26.15
N PHE A 125 -8.11 -0.08 -26.43
CA PHE A 125 -8.71 0.74 -25.37
C PHE A 125 -9.50 -0.10 -24.35
N ILE A 126 -9.98 -1.30 -24.71
CA ILE A 126 -10.62 -2.23 -23.76
C ILE A 126 -9.68 -2.60 -22.61
N ASP A 127 -8.39 -2.80 -22.89
CA ASP A 127 -7.41 -3.13 -21.85
C ASP A 127 -7.24 -1.95 -20.85
N MET A 128 -7.42 -0.71 -21.32
CA MET A 128 -7.44 0.47 -20.46
C MET A 128 -8.67 0.50 -19.54
N LEU A 129 -9.80 -0.07 -19.98
CA LEU A 129 -11.05 -0.11 -19.22
C LEU A 129 -11.15 -1.26 -18.23
N ALA A 130 -10.25 -2.25 -18.30
CA ALA A 130 -10.29 -3.46 -17.50
C ALA A 130 -10.40 -3.20 -15.98
N SER A 131 -9.80 -2.11 -15.49
CA SER A 131 -9.79 -1.73 -14.07
C SER A 131 -10.97 -0.85 -13.64
N PHE A 132 -11.94 -0.53 -14.51
CA PHE A 132 -13.11 0.30 -14.18
C PHE A 132 -14.36 -0.53 -13.82
N GLY A 133 -15.42 0.13 -13.34
CA GLY A 133 -16.72 -0.50 -13.10
C GLY A 133 -16.94 -1.01 -11.66
N LYS A 134 -18.00 -1.79 -11.47
CA LYS A 134 -18.38 -2.43 -10.20
C LYS A 134 -17.32 -3.42 -9.74
N GLN A 135 -16.70 -3.12 -8.59
CA GLN A 135 -15.63 -3.95 -8.06
C GLN A 135 -15.75 -4.14 -6.55
N TYR A 136 -15.69 -5.39 -6.08
CA TYR A 136 -15.65 -5.72 -4.64
C TYR A 136 -14.23 -5.62 -4.05
N ARG A 137 -13.21 -5.92 -4.86
CA ARG A 137 -11.79 -5.71 -4.57
C ARG A 137 -11.18 -4.83 -5.65
N LYS A 138 -10.13 -4.07 -5.34
CA LYS A 138 -9.39 -3.31 -6.35
C LYS A 138 -8.81 -4.30 -7.36
N LEU A 139 -9.34 -4.33 -8.58
CA LEU A 139 -8.81 -5.12 -9.69
C LEU A 139 -7.83 -4.27 -10.50
N ASP A 140 -6.72 -4.87 -10.94
CA ASP A 140 -5.74 -4.26 -11.85
C ASP A 140 -5.27 -2.84 -11.47
N PHE A 141 -5.23 -2.54 -10.18
CA PHE A 141 -4.73 -1.27 -9.63
C PHE A 141 -3.26 -0.99 -9.98
N HIS A 142 -2.54 -2.00 -10.47
CA HIS A 142 -1.14 -1.93 -10.91
C HIS A 142 -1.02 -1.88 -12.44
N SER A 143 -1.90 -1.15 -13.12
CA SER A 143 -1.84 -1.05 -14.59
C SER A 143 -1.84 0.40 -15.04
N ALA A 144 -0.71 0.85 -15.60
CA ALA A 144 -0.65 2.03 -16.44
C ALA A 144 -0.01 1.58 -17.76
N SER A 145 -0.48 2.12 -18.87
CA SER A 145 -0.02 1.67 -20.18
C SER A 145 -0.23 2.78 -21.20
N PHE A 146 0.67 2.83 -22.17
CA PHE A 146 0.57 3.65 -23.36
C PHE A 146 0.48 2.73 -24.59
N SER A 147 -0.30 3.12 -25.58
CA SER A 147 -0.37 2.44 -26.87
C SER A 147 -0.63 3.44 -27.98
N GLN A 148 -0.08 3.17 -29.15
CA GLN A 148 -0.19 3.97 -30.36
C GLN A 148 -0.55 3.08 -31.55
N ASP A 149 -1.37 3.60 -32.46
CA ASP A 149 -1.93 2.88 -33.61
C ASP A 149 -2.22 3.87 -34.75
N ASP A 150 -1.20 4.65 -35.10
CA ASP A 150 -1.27 5.76 -36.07
C ASP A 150 -1.66 5.28 -37.48
N LEU A 151 -2.43 6.11 -38.17
CA LEU A 151 -2.72 5.98 -39.60
C LEU A 151 -1.76 6.91 -40.37
N ASN A 152 -0.85 6.31 -41.11
CA ASN A 152 0.12 7.04 -41.92
C ASN A 152 -0.55 7.70 -43.14
N LYS A 153 0.05 8.78 -43.64
CA LYS A 153 -0.38 9.44 -44.86
C LYS A 153 -0.47 8.43 -46.02
N PRO A 154 -1.64 8.31 -46.69
CA PRO A 154 -1.80 7.35 -47.79
C PRO A 154 -0.91 7.73 -48.99
N ALA A 155 -0.51 6.73 -49.77
CA ALA A 155 0.20 6.95 -51.02
C ALA A 155 -0.69 7.71 -52.02
N ALA A 156 -0.06 8.50 -52.90
CA ALA A 156 -0.77 9.28 -53.91
C ALA A 156 -1.66 8.37 -54.79
N GLY A 157 -2.94 8.73 -54.92
CA GLY A 157 -3.92 8.00 -55.74
C GLY A 157 -4.83 7.02 -54.99
N ILE A 158 -4.59 6.78 -53.69
CA ILE A 158 -5.48 5.95 -52.85
C ILE A 158 -6.35 6.87 -51.99
N ASP A 159 -7.62 7.04 -52.38
CA ASP A 159 -8.57 7.88 -51.63
C ASP A 159 -9.28 7.07 -50.55
N MET A 160 -8.71 7.08 -49.35
CA MET A 160 -9.27 6.40 -48.17
C MET A 160 -9.95 7.36 -47.19
N LYS A 161 -10.09 8.64 -47.55
CA LYS A 161 -10.74 9.66 -46.71
C LYS A 161 -12.25 9.45 -46.61
N ILE A 162 -12.85 10.05 -45.60
CA ILE A 162 -14.30 10.17 -45.45
C ILE A 162 -14.65 11.66 -45.57
N ALA A 163 -14.65 12.14 -46.81
CA ALA A 163 -14.77 13.56 -47.13
C ALA A 163 -16.10 14.16 -46.65
N GLU A 164 -17.17 13.38 -46.70
CA GLU A 164 -18.54 13.76 -46.34
C GLU A 164 -18.67 14.24 -44.88
N ILE A 165 -17.83 13.73 -43.98
CA ILE A 165 -17.77 14.17 -42.59
C ILE A 165 -16.42 14.81 -42.24
N GLY A 166 -15.64 15.17 -43.27
CA GLY A 166 -14.40 15.92 -43.12
C GLY A 166 -13.28 15.18 -42.38
N ARG A 167 -13.22 13.84 -42.50
CA ARG A 167 -12.13 13.03 -41.94
C ARG A 167 -11.12 12.66 -43.02
N SER A 168 -9.86 12.94 -42.76
CA SER A 168 -8.74 12.42 -43.55
C SER A 168 -8.33 11.05 -43.07
N ASP A 169 -7.35 10.51 -43.79
CA ASP A 169 -6.78 9.20 -43.54
C ASP A 169 -5.44 9.21 -42.82
N TRP A 170 -4.98 10.41 -42.46
CA TRP A 170 -3.71 10.63 -41.79
C TRP A 170 -4.01 11.06 -40.36
N GLN A 171 -3.87 10.14 -39.41
CA GLN A 171 -4.32 10.34 -38.04
C GLN A 171 -3.30 9.83 -37.03
N LEU A 172 -2.97 10.66 -36.05
CA LEU A 172 -2.33 10.19 -34.82
C LEU A 172 -3.39 9.50 -33.97
N ARG A 173 -3.08 8.36 -33.37
CA ARG A 173 -4.03 7.59 -32.55
C ARG A 173 -3.32 7.00 -31.35
N ASN A 174 -3.64 7.53 -30.18
CA ASN A 174 -2.95 7.21 -28.95
C ASN A 174 -3.97 6.84 -27.89
N CYS A 175 -3.61 5.93 -27.00
CA CYS A 175 -4.37 5.75 -25.77
C CYS A 175 -3.47 5.42 -24.60
N TYR A 176 -3.89 5.86 -23.42
CA TYR A 176 -3.14 5.61 -22.22
C TYR A 176 -4.02 5.61 -20.98
N LYS A 177 -3.50 4.99 -19.94
CA LYS A 177 -4.08 5.00 -18.60
C LYS A 177 -3.05 5.50 -17.59
N LEU A 178 -3.48 6.41 -16.73
CA LEU A 178 -2.66 7.02 -15.69
C LEU A 178 -3.37 7.00 -14.34
N HIS A 179 -2.57 7.00 -13.28
CA HIS A 179 -3.05 7.15 -11.91
C HIS A 179 -2.77 8.55 -11.37
N GLY A 180 -3.64 9.08 -10.52
CA GLY A 180 -3.45 10.34 -9.81
C GLY A 180 -3.97 10.23 -8.39
N VAL A 181 -3.62 11.17 -7.52
CA VAL A 181 -4.05 11.16 -6.12
C VAL A 181 -5.00 12.31 -5.85
N GLU A 182 -6.17 11.97 -5.31
CA GLU A 182 -7.26 12.91 -5.05
C GLU A 182 -7.82 12.70 -3.66
N ILE A 183 -8.35 13.77 -3.06
CA ILE A 183 -9.15 13.67 -1.84
C ILE A 183 -10.54 13.19 -2.24
N SER A 184 -10.96 12.08 -1.65
CA SER A 184 -12.29 11.52 -1.85
C SER A 184 -13.35 12.42 -1.20
N ASP A 185 -14.42 12.73 -1.93
CA ASP A 185 -15.50 13.57 -1.42
C ASP A 185 -16.25 12.96 -0.23
N PHE A 186 -16.29 11.63 -0.16
CA PHE A 186 -17.07 10.89 0.81
C PHE A 186 -16.42 10.84 2.20
N ASP A 187 -15.14 10.46 2.26
CA ASP A 187 -14.41 10.22 3.51
C ASP A 187 -13.28 11.23 3.75
N LYS A 188 -13.08 12.19 2.83
CA LYS A 188 -12.02 13.21 2.88
C LYS A 188 -10.62 12.62 3.04
N LYS A 189 -10.42 11.39 2.57
CA LYS A 189 -9.12 10.71 2.55
C LYS A 189 -8.49 10.76 1.17
N TRP A 190 -7.17 10.78 1.15
CA TRP A 190 -6.41 10.63 -0.08
C TRP A 190 -6.65 9.24 -0.68
N THR A 191 -6.96 9.22 -1.97
CA THR A 191 -7.22 8.01 -2.73
C THR A 191 -6.52 8.09 -4.07
N VAL A 192 -5.89 7.00 -4.47
CA VAL A 192 -5.38 6.85 -5.83
C VAL A 192 -6.55 6.56 -6.76
N ARG A 193 -6.68 7.35 -7.81
CA ARG A 193 -7.71 7.26 -8.85
C ARG A 193 -7.04 7.03 -10.20
N GLN A 194 -7.79 6.55 -11.17
CA GLN A 194 -7.33 6.27 -12.52
C GLN A 194 -8.12 7.05 -13.55
N THR A 195 -7.47 7.36 -14.67
CA THR A 195 -8.05 7.99 -15.85
C THR A 195 -7.54 7.26 -17.08
N ALA A 196 -8.45 6.86 -17.98
CA ALA A 196 -8.09 6.35 -19.30
C ALA A 196 -8.45 7.38 -20.36
N ALA A 197 -7.57 7.60 -21.33
CA ALA A 197 -7.76 8.52 -22.43
C ALA A 197 -7.45 7.82 -23.76
N TYR A 198 -8.33 8.02 -24.74
CA TYR A 198 -8.09 7.71 -26.14
C TYR A 198 -8.15 9.03 -26.92
N HIS A 199 -7.14 9.28 -27.76
CA HIS A 199 -7.02 10.50 -28.53
C HIS A 199 -6.79 10.16 -30.00
N THR A 200 -7.47 10.86 -30.89
CA THR A 200 -7.07 10.94 -32.30
C THR A 200 -6.91 12.37 -32.75
N PHE A 201 -5.95 12.58 -33.65
CA PHE A 201 -5.72 13.87 -34.28
C PHE A 201 -5.54 13.71 -35.78
N ASP A 202 -6.41 14.35 -36.55
CA ASP A 202 -6.36 14.39 -38.01
C ASP A 202 -5.27 15.37 -38.48
N MET A 203 -4.21 14.82 -39.07
CA MET A 203 -3.01 15.55 -39.48
C MET A 203 -3.18 16.34 -40.78
N GLU A 204 -4.32 16.22 -41.46
CA GLU A 204 -4.65 17.01 -42.64
C GLU A 204 -5.68 18.10 -42.33
N LYS A 205 -6.69 17.78 -41.51
CA LYS A 205 -7.82 18.68 -41.22
C LYS A 205 -7.76 19.35 -39.85
N GLY A 206 -6.84 18.94 -38.98
CA GLY A 206 -6.67 19.50 -37.64
C GLY A 206 -7.80 19.14 -36.67
N ARG A 207 -8.53 18.06 -36.93
CA ARG A 207 -9.66 17.63 -36.09
C ARG A 207 -9.16 16.75 -34.95
N ALA A 208 -9.57 17.07 -33.73
CA ALA A 208 -9.22 16.32 -32.54
C ALA A 208 -10.43 15.57 -31.97
N PHE A 209 -10.24 14.32 -31.59
CA PHE A 209 -11.19 13.55 -30.80
C PHE A 209 -10.53 13.05 -29.52
N TRP A 210 -11.26 13.14 -28.42
CA TRP A 210 -10.87 12.67 -27.11
C TRP A 210 -12.01 11.84 -26.51
N LEU A 211 -11.69 10.63 -26.05
CA LEU A 211 -12.55 9.82 -25.22
C LEU A 211 -11.86 9.62 -23.87
N THR A 212 -12.41 10.23 -22.84
CA THR A 212 -11.86 10.18 -21.48
C THR A 212 -12.81 9.43 -20.56
N VAL A 213 -12.29 8.41 -19.88
CA VAL A 213 -13.01 7.64 -18.88
C VAL A 213 -12.41 7.90 -17.52
N LYS A 214 -13.25 8.40 -16.60
CA LYS A 214 -12.85 8.72 -15.23
C LYS A 214 -14.02 8.54 -14.28
N ALA A 215 -13.74 8.21 -13.02
CA ALA A 215 -14.79 7.91 -12.05
C ALA A 215 -15.43 9.12 -11.36
N ASN A 216 -15.07 10.33 -11.79
CA ASN A 216 -15.56 11.64 -11.38
C ASN A 216 -15.26 12.64 -12.51
N ASP A 217 -15.73 13.88 -12.35
CA ASP A 217 -15.68 14.97 -13.31
C ASP A 217 -14.34 15.74 -13.35
N GLU A 218 -13.41 15.50 -12.43
CA GLU A 218 -12.15 16.25 -12.31
C GLU A 218 -11.40 16.52 -13.64
N ILE A 219 -11.23 15.53 -14.54
CA ILE A 219 -10.56 15.77 -15.83
C ILE A 219 -11.47 16.54 -16.80
N MET A 220 -12.77 16.31 -16.76
CA MET A 220 -13.73 17.07 -17.56
C MET A 220 -13.70 18.55 -17.18
N GLU A 221 -13.74 18.85 -15.88
CA GLU A 221 -13.69 20.21 -15.36
C GLU A 221 -12.35 20.88 -15.67
N ARG A 222 -11.22 20.16 -15.56
CA ARG A 222 -9.91 20.72 -15.98
C ARG A 222 -9.83 21.03 -17.47
N VAL A 223 -10.42 20.19 -18.33
CA VAL A 223 -10.46 20.45 -19.79
C VAL A 223 -11.36 21.64 -20.09
N LYS A 224 -12.54 21.73 -19.45
CA LYS A 224 -13.43 22.89 -19.58
C LYS A 224 -12.76 24.17 -19.08
N ASP A 225 -12.13 24.14 -17.91
CA ASP A 225 -11.35 25.26 -17.38
C ASP A 225 -10.23 25.66 -18.35
N GLY A 226 -9.45 24.70 -18.84
CA GLY A 226 -8.41 24.94 -19.84
C GLY A 226 -8.94 25.61 -21.10
N SER A 227 -10.12 25.20 -21.60
CA SER A 227 -10.75 25.83 -22.77
C SER A 227 -11.21 27.27 -22.52
N ASN A 228 -11.44 27.66 -21.27
CA ASN A 228 -11.83 29.02 -20.88
C ASN A 228 -10.61 29.90 -20.55
N SER A 229 -9.61 29.32 -19.86
CA SER A 229 -8.46 30.03 -19.29
C SER A 229 -7.25 30.09 -20.22
N LEU A 230 -7.03 29.07 -21.05
CA LEU A 230 -5.86 28.96 -21.93
C LEU A 230 -6.20 29.37 -23.35
N GLU A 231 -5.51 30.38 -23.87
CA GLU A 231 -5.71 30.89 -25.23
C GLU A 231 -5.60 29.77 -26.28
N SER A 232 -4.62 28.88 -26.17
CA SER A 232 -4.41 27.79 -27.12
C SER A 232 -5.53 26.75 -27.20
N MET A 233 -6.41 26.67 -26.19
CA MET A 233 -7.51 25.71 -26.12
C MET A 233 -8.88 26.33 -26.42
N ARG A 234 -8.96 27.66 -26.63
CA ARG A 234 -10.22 28.33 -26.96
C ARG A 234 -10.76 27.87 -28.31
N ALA A 235 -12.06 27.66 -28.41
CA ALA A 235 -12.72 27.24 -29.65
C ALA A 235 -12.42 28.17 -30.85
N SER A 236 -12.29 29.48 -30.62
CA SER A 236 -11.90 30.46 -31.66
C SER A 236 -10.52 30.21 -32.26
N ASN A 237 -9.63 29.51 -31.54
CA ASN A 237 -8.26 29.26 -31.96
C ASN A 237 -8.07 27.88 -32.61
N LEU A 238 -9.09 27.03 -32.61
CA LEU A 238 -9.05 25.70 -33.23
C LEU A 238 -9.29 25.75 -34.75
N ASN A 239 -9.07 26.89 -35.41
CA ASN A 239 -9.39 27.09 -36.83
C ASN A 239 -8.27 26.68 -37.79
N THR A 240 -7.06 26.49 -37.27
CA THR A 240 -5.88 26.08 -38.04
C THR A 240 -5.38 24.71 -37.57
N LEU A 241 -4.66 24.01 -38.44
CA LEU A 241 -4.09 22.70 -38.13
C LEU A 241 -3.04 22.84 -37.03
N GLY A 242 -2.16 23.84 -37.13
CA GLY A 242 -1.12 24.10 -36.13
C GLY A 242 -1.68 24.44 -34.75
N SER A 243 -2.68 25.34 -34.66
CA SER A 243 -3.26 25.71 -33.36
C SER A 243 -4.09 24.58 -32.74
N SER A 244 -4.79 23.78 -33.54
CA SER A 244 -5.52 22.61 -33.05
C SER A 244 -4.58 21.51 -32.52
N PHE A 245 -3.41 21.36 -33.15
CA PHE A 245 -2.37 20.46 -32.64
C PHE A 245 -1.83 20.92 -31.29
N ILE A 246 -1.55 22.23 -31.14
CA ILE A 246 -1.14 22.79 -29.85
C ILE A 246 -2.22 22.58 -28.78
N SER A 247 -3.50 22.78 -29.09
CA SER A 247 -4.60 22.47 -28.16
C SER A 247 -4.61 21.01 -27.72
N SER A 248 -4.24 20.09 -28.62
CA SER A 248 -4.14 18.66 -28.31
C SER A 248 -2.98 18.35 -27.37
N LEU A 249 -1.80 18.98 -27.59
CA LEU A 249 -0.68 18.92 -26.64
C LEU A 249 -1.06 19.46 -25.25
N MET A 250 -1.81 20.57 -25.19
CA MET A 250 -2.28 21.13 -23.92
C MET A 250 -3.26 20.20 -23.21
N THR A 251 -4.13 19.50 -23.96
CA THR A 251 -5.05 18.51 -23.39
C THR A 251 -4.30 17.32 -22.80
N HIS A 252 -3.23 16.84 -23.46
CA HIS A 252 -2.34 15.85 -22.85
C HIS A 252 -1.72 16.36 -21.55
N LEU A 253 -1.22 17.60 -21.53
CA LEU A 253 -0.62 18.20 -20.33
C LEU A 253 -1.60 18.28 -19.16
N ILE A 254 -2.88 18.59 -19.39
CA ILE A 254 -3.91 18.58 -18.34
C ILE A 254 -3.96 17.23 -17.61
N ILE A 255 -3.91 16.13 -18.37
CA ILE A 255 -3.96 14.78 -17.80
C ILE A 255 -2.62 14.41 -17.14
N VAL A 256 -1.49 14.82 -17.71
CA VAL A 256 -0.15 14.60 -17.15
C VAL A 256 0.08 15.40 -15.86
N ASP A 257 -0.40 16.64 -15.78
CA ASP A 257 -0.34 17.44 -14.56
C ASP A 257 -1.18 16.79 -13.46
N TRP A 258 -2.42 16.41 -13.77
CA TRP A 258 -3.28 15.68 -12.84
C TRP A 258 -2.62 14.40 -12.29
N CYS A 259 -1.96 13.61 -13.14
CA CYS A 259 -1.34 12.36 -12.68
C CYS A 259 -0.12 12.57 -11.78
N ALA A 260 0.48 13.76 -11.79
CA ALA A 260 1.66 14.11 -11.00
C ALA A 260 1.34 14.92 -9.73
N GLU A 261 0.10 15.36 -9.56
CA GLU A 261 -0.35 16.13 -8.40
C GLU A 261 -0.69 15.25 -7.19
N GLY A 262 -0.71 15.85 -5.99
CA GLY A 262 -1.21 15.21 -4.77
C GLY A 262 -0.27 14.20 -4.08
N TRP A 263 0.66 13.57 -4.80
CA TRP A 263 1.55 12.53 -4.25
C TRP A 263 2.34 12.98 -3.02
N ARG A 264 2.85 14.22 -3.04
CA ARG A 264 3.59 14.78 -1.90
C ARG A 264 2.76 14.76 -0.62
N TRP A 265 1.51 15.21 -0.71
CA TRP A 265 0.63 15.32 0.45
C TRP A 265 0.16 13.95 0.92
N TYR A 266 -0.14 13.06 -0.01
CA TYR A 266 -0.54 11.68 0.28
C TYR A 266 0.57 10.88 0.98
N ILE A 267 1.79 10.89 0.45
CA ILE A 267 2.92 10.22 1.10
C ILE A 267 3.22 10.90 2.45
N GLY A 268 3.04 12.23 2.54
CA GLY A 268 3.18 12.98 3.80
C GLY A 268 2.17 12.57 4.89
N SER A 269 0.93 12.24 4.52
CA SER A 269 -0.05 11.73 5.49
C SER A 269 0.35 10.35 6.02
N ILE A 270 0.82 9.46 5.13
CA ILE A 270 1.31 8.13 5.54
C ILE A 270 2.57 8.28 6.42
N GLU A 271 3.50 9.14 6.04
CA GLU A 271 4.73 9.43 6.80
C GLU A 271 4.43 9.89 8.22
N SER A 272 3.42 10.74 8.39
CA SER A 272 3.01 11.24 9.71
C SER A 272 2.54 10.09 10.61
N GLU A 273 1.69 9.19 10.09
CA GLU A 273 1.23 8.01 10.82
C GLU A 273 2.36 7.01 11.13
N ILE A 274 3.33 6.84 10.23
CA ILE A 274 4.52 6.02 10.48
C ILE A 274 5.34 6.60 11.64
N ARG A 275 5.56 7.93 11.64
CA ARG A 275 6.34 8.60 12.69
C ARG A 275 5.72 8.45 14.07
N GLU A 276 4.39 8.52 14.18
CA GLU A 276 3.68 8.28 15.45
C GLU A 276 4.00 6.91 16.05
N VAL A 277 4.08 5.87 15.21
CA VAL A 277 4.42 4.52 15.66
C VAL A 277 5.91 4.42 16.01
N LEU A 278 6.79 4.94 15.15
CA LEU A 278 8.25 4.79 15.32
C LEU A 278 8.84 5.63 16.45
N VAL A 279 8.25 6.77 16.80
CA VAL A 279 8.71 7.58 17.95
C VAL A 279 8.62 6.76 19.23
N ARG A 280 7.54 5.98 19.43
CA ARG A 280 7.37 5.12 20.60
C ARG A 280 8.43 4.03 20.70
N VAL A 281 8.81 3.45 19.56
CA VAL A 281 9.88 2.45 19.47
C VAL A 281 11.21 3.05 19.92
N LYS A 282 11.56 4.23 19.39
CA LYS A 282 12.84 4.90 19.70
C LYS A 282 12.94 5.44 21.12
N SER A 283 11.82 5.87 21.71
CA SER A 283 11.80 6.45 23.06
C SER A 283 11.82 5.42 24.18
N THR A 284 11.80 4.11 23.88
CA THR A 284 11.70 3.07 24.89
C THR A 284 13.09 2.71 25.43
N PRO A 285 13.36 2.94 26.73
CA PRO A 285 14.60 2.51 27.35
C PRO A 285 14.64 0.98 27.45
N ILE A 286 15.68 0.37 26.90
CA ILE A 286 16.03 -1.04 27.13
C ILE A 286 16.90 -1.08 28.38
N GLU A 287 16.28 -0.96 29.56
CA GLU A 287 16.99 -1.16 30.83
C GLU A 287 16.87 -2.63 31.26
N PRO A 288 17.98 -3.31 31.63
CA PRO A 288 17.96 -4.68 32.11
C PRO A 288 17.12 -4.80 33.39
N LEU A 289 16.29 -5.84 33.44
CA LEU A 289 15.24 -6.05 34.44
C LEU A 289 15.75 -6.74 35.71
N ALA A 290 16.84 -7.49 35.59
CA ALA A 290 17.55 -8.11 36.70
C ALA A 290 19.01 -7.67 36.64
N ASP A 291 19.56 -7.30 37.79
CA ASP A 291 21.01 -7.07 37.90
C ASP A 291 21.69 -8.44 37.74
N GLU A 292 22.83 -8.53 37.03
CA GLU A 292 23.53 -9.82 36.86
C GLU A 292 23.89 -10.46 38.21
N ASN A 293 23.96 -9.64 39.26
CA ASN A 293 24.20 -10.02 40.64
C ASN A 293 23.04 -10.74 41.34
N ASP A 294 21.81 -10.68 40.80
CA ASP A 294 20.65 -11.40 41.36
C ASP A 294 20.63 -12.90 41.03
N PHE A 295 21.51 -13.35 40.13
CA PHE A 295 21.58 -14.75 39.73
C PHE A 295 22.66 -15.51 40.51
N THR A 296 22.27 -16.64 41.12
CA THR A 296 23.27 -17.58 41.64
C THR A 296 24.00 -18.27 40.47
N PRO A 297 25.29 -18.64 40.61
CA PRO A 297 26.07 -19.29 39.55
C PRO A 297 25.44 -20.60 39.01
N GLN A 298 24.65 -21.28 39.85
CA GLN A 298 23.89 -22.48 39.47
C GLN A 298 22.70 -22.16 38.56
N LEU A 299 22.01 -21.04 38.78
CA LEU A 299 20.88 -20.59 37.97
C LEU A 299 21.35 -20.09 36.60
N LEU A 300 22.46 -19.34 36.55
CA LEU A 300 23.12 -18.94 35.30
C LEU A 300 23.55 -20.15 34.46
N LYS A 301 24.08 -21.21 35.09
CA LYS A 301 24.41 -22.47 34.41
C LYS A 301 23.18 -23.18 33.84
N SER A 302 22.04 -23.11 34.53
CA SER A 302 20.78 -23.73 34.05
C SER A 302 20.12 -22.95 32.91
N LEU A 303 20.25 -21.61 32.90
CA LEU A 303 19.76 -20.74 31.83
C LEU A 303 20.71 -20.71 30.61
N SER A 304 22.00 -20.94 30.82
CA SER A 304 23.03 -20.96 29.77
C SER A 304 23.06 -22.27 28.95
N MET A 305 22.33 -23.31 29.37
CA MET A 305 22.24 -24.55 28.58
C MET A 305 21.06 -24.55 27.61
N LYS A 306 21.43 -24.61 26.32
CA LYS A 306 20.64 -24.95 25.11
C LYS A 306 20.01 -23.80 24.31
N THR A 307 20.87 -23.03 23.64
CA THR A 307 20.75 -22.93 22.18
C THR A 307 21.04 -24.31 21.58
N THR A 308 20.03 -25.18 21.53
CA THR A 308 20.10 -26.40 20.71
C THR A 308 19.67 -25.99 19.32
N LYS A 309 20.54 -26.23 18.34
CA LYS A 309 20.23 -26.20 16.91
C LYS A 309 18.85 -26.81 16.67
N GLU A 310 17.90 -26.00 16.21
CA GLU A 310 16.75 -26.53 15.50
C GLU A 310 17.27 -27.22 14.24
N SER A 311 16.90 -28.48 14.12
CA SER A 311 16.94 -29.27 12.91
C SER A 311 16.29 -28.49 11.76
N GLN A 312 17.09 -28.11 10.76
CA GLN A 312 16.55 -27.85 9.43
C GLN A 312 15.86 -29.14 8.92
N PRO A 313 14.68 -29.03 8.28
CA PRO A 313 14.20 -30.10 7.42
C PRO A 313 15.05 -30.10 6.14
N HIS A 314 15.79 -31.19 5.90
CA HIS A 314 16.46 -31.41 4.63
C HIS A 314 15.44 -31.65 3.50
N PRO A 315 15.57 -31.00 2.32
CA PRO A 315 15.06 -31.53 1.06
C PRO A 315 15.96 -32.68 0.58
N PRO A 316 15.50 -33.59 -0.30
CA PRO A 316 16.25 -34.79 -0.63
C PRO A 316 17.51 -34.50 -1.45
N SER A 317 18.51 -35.34 -1.16
CA SER A 317 19.88 -35.46 -1.65
C SER A 317 20.11 -35.48 -3.17
N ARG A 318 21.20 -34.81 -3.60
CA ARG A 318 22.31 -35.24 -4.51
C ARG A 318 23.02 -33.95 -5.01
N GLN A 319 24.34 -33.78 -5.12
CA GLN A 319 25.54 -34.63 -5.09
C GLN A 319 26.77 -33.72 -4.77
N ASN A 320 27.82 -34.34 -4.19
CA ASN A 320 29.17 -33.82 -3.94
C ASN A 320 29.81 -33.18 -5.20
N THR A 321 30.73 -32.19 -5.11
CA THR A 321 32.13 -32.36 -4.65
C THR A 321 32.79 -31.07 -4.11
N SER A 322 33.26 -31.16 -2.86
CA SER A 322 34.59 -30.76 -2.30
C SER A 322 35.37 -29.53 -2.82
N GLN A 323 35.74 -28.60 -1.92
CA GLN A 323 37.06 -28.55 -1.23
C GLN A 323 37.18 -27.33 -0.26
N THR A 324 37.38 -27.64 1.05
CA THR A 324 38.41 -27.16 2.01
C THR A 324 39.05 -25.76 1.81
N PHE A 325 39.26 -24.87 2.81
CA PHE A 325 39.92 -25.04 4.12
C PHE A 325 39.61 -23.91 5.14
N ASN A 326 39.74 -24.27 6.42
CA ASN A 326 39.72 -23.44 7.62
C ASN A 326 41.04 -22.67 7.89
N SER A 327 40.97 -21.83 8.94
CA SER A 327 41.95 -21.62 10.04
C SER A 327 42.39 -20.16 10.16
N LEU A 328 42.77 -19.60 11.31
CA LEU A 328 42.74 -19.91 12.75
C LEU A 328 43.22 -18.62 13.44
N ALA A 329 42.93 -18.54 14.73
CA ALA A 329 43.26 -17.46 15.63
C ALA A 329 44.76 -17.33 15.98
N GLU A 330 45.06 -16.16 16.57
CA GLU A 330 46.14 -15.83 17.51
C GLU A 330 47.59 -15.68 17.02
N ARG A 331 48.15 -14.48 17.29
CA ARG A 331 49.50 -14.37 17.84
C ARG A 331 49.70 -13.12 18.71
N VAL A 332 50.64 -13.28 19.64
CA VAL A 332 50.82 -12.67 20.96
C VAL A 332 51.99 -11.66 20.99
N ARG A 333 51.86 -10.64 21.85
CA ARG A 333 52.86 -9.82 22.61
C ARG A 333 53.96 -8.97 21.93
N GLY A 334 54.11 -7.77 22.54
CA GLY A 334 55.38 -7.08 22.88
C GLY A 334 55.88 -6.10 21.81
N THR A 335 56.38 -4.89 22.07
CA THR A 335 57.20 -4.42 23.21
C THR A 335 57.26 -2.87 23.25
N PHE A 336 57.62 -2.34 24.42
CA PHE A 336 57.84 -0.95 24.90
C PHE A 336 58.61 0.08 24.03
N HIS A 337 58.33 1.38 24.28
CA HIS A 337 59.24 2.50 24.66
C HIS A 337 58.41 3.80 24.88
N ARG A 338 58.85 4.91 25.48
CA ARG A 338 59.60 5.30 26.70
C ARG A 338 59.44 6.83 26.83
N GLY A 339 59.26 7.35 28.05
CA GLY A 339 59.53 8.75 28.45
C GLY A 339 58.28 9.52 28.90
N ARG A 340 58.28 10.36 29.95
CA ARG A 340 59.28 10.77 30.97
C ARG A 340 58.50 11.45 32.11
N GLU A 341 59.01 11.31 33.32
CA GLU A 341 58.46 11.73 34.63
C GLU A 341 58.35 13.25 34.85
N THR A 342 57.41 13.65 35.72
CA THR A 342 57.62 14.57 36.87
C THR A 342 56.66 14.23 38.01
N ALA A 343 56.99 14.67 39.22
CA ALA A 343 56.83 13.94 40.49
C ALA A 343 55.72 14.43 41.45
N ALA A 344 55.47 13.57 42.45
CA ALA A 344 54.89 13.80 43.79
C ALA A 344 53.38 14.13 43.84
N ILE A 345 52.55 13.69 44.81
CA ILE A 345 52.71 13.50 46.26
C ILE A 345 51.77 12.36 46.72
N ALA A 346 52.20 11.61 47.74
CA ALA A 346 51.36 10.66 48.46
C ALA A 346 50.47 11.39 49.49
N GLU A 347 49.15 11.24 49.39
CA GLU A 347 48.21 11.56 50.46
C GLU A 347 47.31 10.36 50.75
N LYS A 348 47.32 9.98 52.03
CA LYS A 348 46.31 9.13 52.67
C LYS A 348 44.97 9.82 52.54
N ASP A 349 43.95 9.14 52.04
CA ASP A 349 42.60 9.50 52.43
C ASP A 349 41.65 8.30 52.57
N SER A 350 40.74 8.47 53.52
CA SER A 350 39.92 7.45 54.17
C SER A 350 38.88 6.82 53.23
N PRO A 351 38.37 5.61 53.51
CA PRO A 351 37.32 5.00 52.71
C PRO A 351 36.02 5.80 52.84
N VAL A 352 35.61 6.45 51.75
CA VAL A 352 34.27 7.02 51.61
C VAL A 352 33.27 5.87 51.50
N VAL A 353 32.39 5.78 52.49
CA VAL A 353 31.27 4.85 52.59
C VAL A 353 30.30 5.11 51.44
N LEU A 354 30.19 4.16 50.51
CA LEU A 354 29.05 4.08 49.58
C LEU A 354 27.79 3.71 50.39
N PRO A 355 26.62 4.33 50.12
CA PRO A 355 25.39 3.95 50.79
C PRO A 355 25.01 2.53 50.37
N GLN A 356 24.92 1.62 51.35
CA GLN A 356 24.37 0.29 51.14
C GLN A 356 22.87 0.42 50.82
N ARG A 357 22.49 0.01 49.61
CA ARG A 357 21.10 -0.15 49.18
C ARG A 357 20.50 -1.32 49.96
N GLY A 358 19.47 -1.06 50.77
CA GLY A 358 18.77 -2.09 51.55
C GLY A 358 18.09 -3.15 50.67
N PRO A 359 17.73 -4.32 51.22
CA PRO A 359 17.12 -5.41 50.47
C PRO A 359 15.71 -5.00 50.00
N GLU A 360 15.48 -5.04 48.68
CA GLU A 360 14.16 -4.77 48.07
C GLU A 360 13.10 -5.73 48.61
N THR A 361 11.93 -5.20 48.97
CA THR A 361 10.81 -6.00 49.50
C THR A 361 10.09 -6.78 48.39
N ASP A 362 9.47 -7.93 48.71
CA ASP A 362 8.72 -8.76 47.73
C ASP A 362 7.64 -7.95 46.98
N GLN A 363 7.09 -6.92 47.63
CA GLN A 363 6.07 -6.01 47.08
C GLN A 363 6.63 -5.01 46.05
N GLU A 364 7.84 -4.49 46.23
CA GLU A 364 8.53 -3.63 45.24
C GLU A 364 8.89 -4.41 43.97
N LYS A 365 9.20 -5.71 44.10
CA LYS A 365 9.46 -6.59 42.95
C LYS A 365 8.19 -6.87 42.14
N GLU A 366 7.06 -7.11 42.81
CA GLU A 366 5.76 -7.26 42.14
C GLU A 366 5.31 -5.97 41.43
N GLU A 367 5.51 -4.80 42.04
CA GLU A 367 5.21 -3.53 41.39
C GLU A 367 6.12 -3.23 40.19
N LYS A 368 7.42 -3.52 40.27
CA LYS A 368 8.34 -3.40 39.11
C LYS A 368 7.90 -4.33 37.97
N MET A 369 7.49 -5.55 38.30
CA MET A 369 6.99 -6.54 37.34
C MET A 369 5.69 -6.05 36.67
N ALA A 370 4.74 -5.51 37.43
CA ALA A 370 3.50 -4.96 36.89
C ALA A 370 3.76 -3.79 35.93
N ARG A 371 4.64 -2.85 36.31
CA ARG A 371 5.04 -1.71 35.45
C ARG A 371 5.74 -2.16 34.16
N HIS A 372 6.45 -3.28 34.18
CA HIS A 372 7.09 -3.83 32.99
C HIS A 372 6.12 -4.58 32.07
N LEU A 373 5.19 -5.36 32.63
CA LEU A 373 4.11 -5.98 31.88
C LEU A 373 3.20 -4.91 31.23
N GLU A 374 3.01 -3.79 31.91
CA GLU A 374 2.28 -2.64 31.38
C GLU A 374 3.04 -1.97 30.23
N ARG A 375 4.39 -1.87 30.29
CA ARG A 375 5.22 -1.43 29.16
C ARG A 375 5.13 -2.34 27.94
N LEU A 376 4.92 -3.64 28.12
CA LEU A 376 4.70 -4.59 27.02
C LEU A 376 3.34 -4.41 26.34
N LYS A 377 2.31 -3.95 27.05
CA LYS A 377 1.06 -3.55 26.40
C LYS A 377 1.26 -2.38 25.43
N THR A 378 2.27 -1.54 25.69
CA THR A 378 2.67 -0.45 24.78
C THR A 378 3.21 -0.97 23.45
N PHE A 379 3.70 -2.22 23.39
CA PHE A 379 4.15 -2.87 22.17
C PHE A 379 3.12 -3.93 21.75
N SER A 380 2.07 -3.48 21.07
CA SER A 380 0.99 -4.35 20.63
C SER A 380 1.25 -4.98 19.24
N PHE A 381 0.73 -6.18 19.01
CA PHE A 381 0.70 -6.77 17.66
C PHE A 381 0.03 -5.85 16.62
N SER A 382 -0.92 -5.01 17.07
CA SER A 382 -1.64 -4.07 16.21
C SER A 382 -0.74 -3.00 15.57
N GLU A 383 0.33 -2.57 16.25
CA GLU A 383 1.25 -1.56 15.70
C GLU A 383 2.16 -2.15 14.64
N SER A 384 2.64 -3.37 14.82
CA SER A 384 3.39 -4.09 13.79
C SER A 384 2.52 -4.38 12.55
N GLN A 385 1.24 -4.70 12.76
CA GLN A 385 0.27 -4.81 11.66
C GLN A 385 0.07 -3.47 10.94
N ARG A 386 -0.05 -2.35 11.66
CA ARG A 386 -0.14 -1.00 11.07
C ARG A 386 1.10 -0.65 10.24
N LEU A 387 2.29 -0.90 10.76
CA LEU A 387 3.54 -0.71 10.01
C LEU A 387 3.57 -1.57 8.75
N THR A 388 3.07 -2.80 8.80
CA THR A 388 2.95 -3.67 7.62
C THR A 388 1.97 -3.11 6.60
N TYR A 389 0.81 -2.65 7.04
CA TYR A 389 -0.17 -2.00 6.19
C TYR A 389 0.41 -0.76 5.48
N PHE A 390 1.15 0.10 6.20
CA PHE A 390 1.80 1.27 5.59
C PHE A 390 2.89 0.88 4.60
N ALA A 391 3.70 -0.14 4.89
CA ALA A 391 4.71 -0.63 3.96
C ALA A 391 4.08 -1.12 2.65
N THR A 392 3.03 -1.94 2.73
CA THR A 392 2.28 -2.40 1.54
C THR A 392 1.66 -1.23 0.79
N THR A 393 1.04 -0.28 1.49
CA THR A 393 0.44 0.90 0.86
C THR A 393 1.48 1.76 0.13
N LEU A 394 2.66 1.95 0.71
CA LEU A 394 3.76 2.67 0.07
C LEU A 394 4.35 1.90 -1.12
N GLN A 395 4.41 0.57 -1.06
CA GLN A 395 4.83 -0.27 -2.18
C GLN A 395 3.86 -0.15 -3.36
N GLU A 396 2.54 -0.26 -3.11
CA GLU A 396 1.51 -0.05 -4.14
C GLU A 396 1.60 1.37 -4.74
N THR A 397 1.82 2.37 -3.89
CA THR A 397 1.98 3.78 -4.27
C THR A 397 3.22 3.99 -5.16
N LYS A 398 4.36 3.43 -4.77
CA LYS A 398 5.61 3.46 -5.57
C LYS A 398 5.40 2.80 -6.92
N LEU A 399 4.69 1.66 -6.96
CA LEU A 399 4.40 0.95 -8.21
C LEU A 399 3.52 1.80 -9.14
N ALA A 400 2.44 2.41 -8.63
CA ALA A 400 1.59 3.29 -9.43
C ALA A 400 2.36 4.46 -10.05
N MET A 401 3.20 5.14 -9.26
CA MET A 401 4.07 6.22 -9.77
C MET A 401 5.09 5.72 -10.79
N THR A 402 5.68 4.53 -10.58
CA THR A 402 6.64 3.93 -11.53
C THR A 402 5.99 3.60 -12.86
N LEU A 403 4.76 3.08 -12.84
CA LEU A 403 4.00 2.79 -14.06
C LEU A 403 3.61 4.09 -14.80
N ASN A 404 3.19 5.13 -14.07
CA ASN A 404 2.98 6.45 -14.66
C ASN A 404 4.24 7.01 -15.33
N LEU A 405 5.40 6.88 -14.69
CA LEU A 405 6.68 7.32 -15.27
C LEU A 405 6.95 6.66 -16.63
N GLY A 406 6.65 5.35 -16.76
CA GLY A 406 6.71 4.65 -18.04
C GLY A 406 5.82 5.29 -19.10
N VAL A 407 4.54 5.50 -18.79
CA VAL A 407 3.57 6.11 -19.72
C VAL A 407 3.97 7.53 -20.12
N LEU A 408 4.49 8.34 -19.18
CA LEU A 408 4.94 9.71 -19.44
C LEU A 408 6.15 9.72 -20.40
N ARG A 409 7.10 8.80 -20.18
CA ARG A 409 8.25 8.63 -21.06
C ARG A 409 7.82 8.17 -22.45
N ASP A 410 6.95 7.16 -22.55
CA ASP A 410 6.44 6.66 -23.82
C ASP A 410 5.70 7.76 -24.62
N LEU A 411 4.84 8.54 -23.94
CA LEU A 411 4.13 9.67 -24.55
C LEU A 411 5.09 10.74 -25.05
N ARG A 412 6.11 11.08 -24.26
CA ARG A 412 7.12 12.07 -24.63
C ARG A 412 7.97 11.58 -25.80
N GLU A 413 8.49 10.37 -25.72
CA GLU A 413 9.35 9.76 -26.75
C GLU A 413 8.59 9.60 -28.07
N TYR A 414 7.28 9.28 -28.01
CA TYR A 414 6.42 9.29 -29.18
C TYR A 414 6.43 10.65 -29.89
N TYR A 415 6.14 11.74 -29.18
CA TYR A 415 6.10 13.07 -29.78
C TYR A 415 7.52 13.57 -30.16
N GLU A 416 8.56 13.31 -29.36
CA GLU A 416 9.96 13.58 -29.73
C GLU A 416 10.34 12.86 -31.04
N GLY A 417 9.97 11.59 -31.18
CA GLY A 417 10.17 10.82 -32.41
C GLY A 417 9.35 11.35 -33.60
N LEU A 418 8.13 11.83 -33.35
CA LEU A 418 7.27 12.43 -34.38
C LEU A 418 7.89 13.72 -34.94
N PHE A 419 8.39 14.60 -34.07
CA PHE A 419 9.09 15.84 -34.48
C PHE A 419 10.45 15.56 -35.12
N ALA A 420 11.15 14.49 -34.73
CA ALA A 420 12.43 14.11 -35.35
C ALA A 420 12.28 13.47 -36.74
N SER A 421 11.16 12.79 -37.01
CA SER A 421 11.00 11.95 -38.21
C SER A 421 10.46 12.66 -39.45
N SER A 422 10.30 13.99 -39.43
CA SER A 422 9.71 14.80 -40.52
C SER A 422 8.33 14.29 -41.00
N ARG A 423 7.61 13.57 -40.13
CA ARG A 423 6.25 13.06 -40.38
C ARG A 423 5.16 14.08 -40.02
N LEU A 424 5.53 15.31 -39.69
CA LEU A 424 4.59 16.38 -39.37
C LEU A 424 4.35 17.27 -40.60
N PRO A 425 3.12 17.76 -40.81
CA PRO A 425 2.86 18.86 -41.71
C PRO A 425 3.70 20.09 -41.36
N GLU A 426 4.18 20.82 -42.37
CA GLU A 426 5.00 22.03 -42.19
C GLU A 426 4.30 23.08 -41.33
N GLU A 427 2.97 23.22 -41.48
CA GLU A 427 2.16 24.15 -40.67
C GLU A 427 2.26 23.83 -39.16
N VAL A 428 2.23 22.55 -38.79
CA VAL A 428 2.32 22.12 -37.38
C VAL A 428 3.70 22.47 -36.83
N THR A 429 4.75 22.13 -37.58
CA THR A 429 6.14 22.41 -37.17
C THR A 429 6.38 23.91 -37.02
N LEU A 430 5.91 24.72 -37.98
CA LEU A 430 6.06 26.17 -37.97
C LEU A 430 5.30 26.82 -36.80
N GLU A 431 4.04 26.44 -36.58
CA GLU A 431 3.22 27.04 -35.51
C GLU A 431 3.71 26.62 -34.12
N CYS A 432 4.11 25.35 -33.95
CA CYS A 432 4.70 24.88 -32.70
C CYS A 432 6.02 25.60 -32.40
N GLY A 433 6.90 25.74 -33.40
CA GLY A 433 8.18 26.45 -33.24
C GLY A 433 7.99 27.94 -32.95
N ARG A 434 7.03 28.59 -33.61
CA ARG A 434 6.69 30.01 -33.37
C ARG A 434 6.25 30.27 -31.93
N ARG A 435 5.43 29.38 -31.37
CA ARG A 435 4.90 29.51 -30.01
C ARG A 435 5.75 28.82 -28.94
N GLY A 436 6.84 28.13 -29.32
CA GLY A 436 7.63 27.28 -28.42
C GLY A 436 6.81 26.17 -27.75
N ALA A 437 5.69 25.77 -28.38
CA ALA A 437 4.68 24.94 -27.75
C ALA A 437 5.16 23.50 -27.54
N PHE A 438 5.97 22.98 -28.48
CA PHE A 438 6.49 21.63 -28.39
C PHE A 438 7.62 21.52 -27.35
N GLU A 439 8.54 22.49 -27.33
CA GLU A 439 9.60 22.55 -26.32
C GLU A 439 9.00 22.66 -24.91
N GLU A 440 7.97 23.49 -24.75
CA GLU A 440 7.24 23.63 -23.49
C GLU A 440 6.53 22.33 -23.09
N PHE A 441 5.89 21.65 -24.03
CA PHE A 441 5.26 20.34 -23.81
C PHE A 441 6.27 19.31 -23.27
N VAL A 442 7.40 19.14 -23.96
CA VAL A 442 8.46 18.21 -23.56
C VAL A 442 9.05 18.59 -22.20
N ARG A 443 9.32 19.88 -21.98
CA ARG A 443 9.87 20.41 -20.73
C ARG A 443 8.93 20.15 -19.55
N ARG A 444 7.62 20.35 -19.73
CA ARG A 444 6.61 20.09 -18.68
C ARG A 444 6.53 18.59 -18.35
N ILE A 445 6.51 17.70 -19.35
CA ILE A 445 6.51 16.26 -19.08
C ILE A 445 7.78 15.85 -18.32
N LYS A 446 8.97 16.28 -18.76
CA LYS A 446 10.25 16.02 -18.05
C LYS A 446 10.23 16.51 -16.60
N SER A 447 9.64 17.68 -16.36
CA SER A 447 9.47 18.22 -15.01
C SER A 447 8.55 17.35 -14.15
N ARG A 448 7.43 16.85 -14.70
CA ARG A 448 6.52 15.93 -13.99
C ARG A 448 7.14 14.56 -13.73
N GLU A 449 7.91 14.03 -14.67
CA GLU A 449 8.69 12.82 -14.45
C GLU A 449 9.68 13.00 -13.29
N SER A 450 10.45 14.08 -13.29
CA SER A 450 11.41 14.37 -12.22
C SER A 450 10.73 14.50 -10.86
N HIS A 451 9.53 15.09 -10.82
CA HIS A 451 8.72 15.20 -9.60
C HIS A 451 8.26 13.83 -9.09
N LEU A 452 7.66 13.00 -9.96
CA LEU A 452 7.23 11.64 -9.61
C LEU A 452 8.40 10.76 -9.17
N GLU A 453 9.57 10.87 -9.82
CA GLU A 453 10.77 10.16 -9.40
C GLU A 453 11.24 10.55 -7.98
N ALA A 454 11.16 11.83 -7.62
CA ALA A 454 11.50 12.28 -6.28
C ALA A 454 10.55 11.69 -5.23
N GLU A 455 9.25 11.66 -5.51
CA GLU A 455 8.25 11.06 -4.61
C GLU A 455 8.37 9.52 -4.55
N CYS A 456 8.76 8.85 -5.65
CA CYS A 456 9.14 7.43 -5.64
C CYS A 456 10.31 7.15 -4.68
N ARG A 457 11.38 7.95 -4.77
CA ARG A 457 12.55 7.81 -3.87
C ARG A 457 12.16 8.06 -2.41
N ARG A 458 11.25 9.01 -2.16
CA ARG A 458 10.74 9.26 -0.80
C ARG A 458 9.92 8.09 -0.26
N ALA A 459 9.02 7.51 -1.07
CA ALA A 459 8.27 6.32 -0.68
C ALA A 459 9.21 5.14 -0.36
N GLU A 460 10.27 4.95 -1.16
CA GLU A 460 11.29 3.94 -0.94
C GLU A 460 12.06 4.14 0.38
N ALA A 461 12.48 5.37 0.67
CA ALA A 461 13.12 5.67 1.95
C ALA A 461 12.21 5.38 3.16
N LEU A 462 10.91 5.67 3.04
CA LEU A 462 9.93 5.36 4.09
C LEU A 462 9.69 3.85 4.25
N ILE A 463 9.68 3.08 3.16
CA ILE A 463 9.61 1.61 3.23
C ILE A 463 10.80 1.06 4.02
N LEU A 464 12.02 1.51 3.70
CA LEU A 464 13.24 1.09 4.43
C LEU A 464 13.19 1.49 5.91
N LEU A 465 12.68 2.68 6.21
CA LEU A 465 12.50 3.15 7.58
C LEU A 465 11.51 2.28 8.36
N ILE A 466 10.41 1.86 7.73
CA ILE A 466 9.45 0.94 8.34
C ILE A 466 10.09 -0.42 8.59
N GLU A 467 10.86 -0.95 7.63
CA GLU A 467 11.54 -2.24 7.78
C GLU A 467 12.54 -2.23 8.95
N ASP A 468 13.34 -1.17 9.08
CA ASP A 468 14.23 -0.97 10.22
C ASP A 468 13.44 -0.85 11.54
N GLY A 469 12.37 -0.05 11.54
CA GLY A 469 11.50 0.11 12.69
C GLY A 469 10.85 -1.19 13.15
N LYS A 470 10.42 -2.05 12.22
CA LYS A 470 9.90 -3.38 12.53
C LYS A 470 10.97 -4.30 13.13
N ARG A 471 12.21 -4.28 12.60
CA ARG A 471 13.31 -5.06 13.19
C ARG A 471 13.61 -4.62 14.62
N GLN A 472 13.61 -3.31 14.88
CA GLN A 472 13.76 -2.77 16.24
C GLN A 472 12.61 -3.22 17.15
N TYR A 473 11.38 -3.19 16.64
CA TYR A 473 10.19 -3.66 17.33
C TYR A 473 10.30 -5.13 17.76
N ASP A 474 10.69 -5.99 16.81
CA ASP A 474 10.87 -7.43 17.07
C ASP A 474 12.00 -7.68 18.06
N SER A 475 13.11 -6.92 17.97
CA SER A 475 14.22 -7.01 18.91
C SER A 475 13.84 -6.60 20.33
N ILE A 476 13.06 -5.53 20.48
CA ILE A 476 12.54 -5.08 21.78
C ILE A 476 11.60 -6.14 22.37
N LEU A 477 10.69 -6.68 21.58
CA LEU A 477 9.79 -7.76 22.03
C LEU A 477 10.56 -9.02 22.46
N GLN A 478 11.59 -9.42 21.70
CA GLN A 478 12.44 -10.55 22.06
C GLN A 478 13.21 -10.29 23.35
N SER A 479 13.80 -9.10 23.51
CA SER A 479 14.51 -8.71 24.73
C SER A 479 13.59 -8.77 25.94
N TYR A 480 12.38 -8.23 25.84
CA TYR A 480 11.40 -8.32 26.92
C TYR A 480 10.96 -9.75 27.22
N ASN A 481 10.71 -10.58 26.21
CA ASN A 481 10.37 -11.99 26.41
C ASN A 481 11.49 -12.74 27.15
N ILE A 482 12.75 -12.46 26.82
CA ILE A 482 13.92 -13.02 27.52
C ILE A 482 13.93 -12.57 28.99
N GLU A 483 13.75 -11.28 29.26
CA GLU A 483 13.75 -10.76 30.64
C GLU A 483 12.58 -11.27 31.48
N ILE A 484 11.38 -11.38 30.90
CA ILE A 484 10.23 -12.02 31.55
C ILE A 484 10.53 -13.47 31.90
N ASN A 485 11.10 -14.24 30.96
CA ASN A 485 11.46 -15.63 31.20
C ASN A 485 12.52 -15.76 32.30
N LYS A 486 13.51 -14.86 32.35
CA LYS A 486 14.49 -14.79 33.46
C LYS A 486 13.78 -14.56 34.79
N LEU A 487 12.83 -13.62 34.84
CA LEU A 487 12.10 -13.29 36.05
C LEU A 487 11.18 -14.44 36.51
N PHE A 488 10.49 -15.13 35.59
CA PHE A 488 9.73 -16.34 35.90
C PHE A 488 10.61 -17.46 36.41
N ALA A 489 11.82 -17.62 35.86
CA ALA A 489 12.78 -18.59 36.37
C ALA A 489 13.24 -18.24 37.81
N LEU A 490 13.51 -16.96 38.09
CA LEU A 490 13.89 -16.49 39.43
C LEU A 490 12.77 -16.69 40.47
N SER A 491 11.54 -16.28 40.15
CA SER A 491 10.38 -16.47 41.03
C SER A 491 10.03 -17.96 41.22
N GLY A 492 10.12 -18.76 40.17
CA GLY A 492 9.99 -20.22 40.23
C GLY A 492 11.04 -20.87 41.14
N HIS A 493 12.29 -20.40 41.08
CA HIS A 493 13.34 -20.88 41.98
C HIS A 493 13.10 -20.48 43.44
N ALA A 494 12.71 -19.22 43.68
CA ALA A 494 12.41 -18.73 45.02
C ALA A 494 11.21 -19.46 45.67
N THR A 495 10.16 -19.72 44.89
CA THR A 495 8.99 -20.50 45.35
C THR A 495 9.35 -21.96 45.58
N SER A 496 10.13 -22.59 44.70
CA SER A 496 10.63 -23.95 44.91
C SER A 496 11.46 -24.06 46.20
N LYS A 497 12.34 -23.09 46.48
CA LYS A 497 13.13 -23.05 47.72
C LYS A 497 12.23 -22.88 48.95
N ARG A 498 11.24 -21.98 48.89
CA ARG A 498 10.24 -21.82 49.96
C ARG A 498 9.43 -23.10 50.19
N MET A 499 9.05 -23.81 49.12
CA MET A 499 8.36 -25.11 49.21
C MET A 499 9.25 -26.19 49.81
N GLU A 500 10.54 -26.24 49.45
CA GLU A 500 11.49 -27.17 50.03
C GLU A 500 11.66 -26.94 51.53
N ASP A 501 11.81 -25.68 51.96
CA ASP A 501 11.90 -25.33 53.39
C ASP A 501 10.58 -25.60 54.14
N SER A 502 9.44 -25.41 53.49
CA SER A 502 8.13 -25.77 54.05
C SER A 502 7.96 -27.29 54.15
N ALA A 503 8.40 -28.05 53.14
CA ALA A 503 8.34 -29.50 53.14
C ALA A 503 9.24 -30.09 54.23
N LYS A 504 10.45 -29.55 54.41
CA LYS A 504 11.35 -29.89 55.53
C LYS A 504 10.69 -29.62 56.89
N ARG A 505 10.04 -28.46 57.05
CA ARG A 505 9.31 -28.13 58.29
C ARG A 505 8.12 -29.08 58.53
N MET A 506 7.35 -29.39 57.47
CA MET A 506 6.25 -30.34 57.54
C MET A 506 6.73 -31.75 57.90
N GLU A 507 7.87 -32.18 57.35
CA GLU A 507 8.48 -33.47 57.69
C GLU A 507 8.82 -33.54 59.19
N ILE A 508 9.37 -32.46 59.75
CA ILE A 508 9.68 -32.35 61.19
C ILE A 508 8.38 -32.41 62.02
N VAL A 509 7.37 -31.61 61.67
CA VAL A 509 6.06 -31.61 62.38
C VAL A 509 5.41 -32.99 62.31
N THR A 510 5.48 -33.67 61.16
CA THR A 510 4.92 -35.02 60.99
C THR A 510 5.63 -36.03 61.87
N LYS A 511 6.98 -36.00 61.93
CA LYS A 511 7.77 -36.85 62.83
C LYS A 511 7.45 -36.61 64.30
N GLN A 512 7.27 -35.35 64.69
CA GLN A 512 6.89 -34.98 66.05
C GLN A 512 5.47 -35.44 66.40
N THR A 513 4.51 -35.23 65.49
CA THR A 513 3.12 -35.71 65.64
C THR A 513 3.06 -37.23 65.75
N ALA A 514 3.87 -37.97 64.98
CA ALA A 514 3.97 -39.42 65.10
C ALA A 514 4.47 -39.86 66.48
N ARG A 515 5.46 -39.15 67.05
CA ARG A 515 5.98 -39.39 68.40
C ARG A 515 4.94 -39.05 69.49
N ASP A 516 4.22 -37.96 69.33
CA ASP A 516 3.16 -37.55 70.26
C ASP A 516 1.98 -38.54 70.22
N SER A 517 1.61 -39.05 69.04
CA SER A 517 0.62 -40.11 68.87
C SER A 517 1.06 -41.41 69.56
N ALA A 518 2.32 -41.80 69.42
CA ALA A 518 2.87 -42.97 70.13
C ALA A 518 2.83 -42.78 71.65
N SER A 519 3.16 -41.58 72.14
CA SER A 519 3.11 -41.24 73.57
C SER A 519 1.68 -41.26 74.10
N MET A 520 0.71 -40.74 73.33
CA MET A 520 -0.71 -40.80 73.65
C MET A 520 -1.20 -42.25 73.72
N HIS A 521 -0.80 -43.11 72.78
CA HIS A 521 -1.13 -44.55 72.84
C HIS A 521 -0.57 -45.23 74.10
N VAL A 522 0.67 -44.92 74.50
CA VAL A 522 1.28 -45.47 75.72
C VAL A 522 0.51 -45.01 76.97
N ILE A 523 0.17 -43.71 77.07
CA ILE A 523 -0.62 -43.17 78.18
C ILE A 523 -2.02 -43.80 78.21
N THR A 524 -2.65 -43.95 77.05
CA THR A 524 -3.99 -44.57 76.93
C THR A 524 -3.96 -46.03 77.35
N PHE A 525 -2.91 -46.77 76.99
CA PHE A 525 -2.72 -48.15 77.42
C PHE A 525 -2.47 -48.25 78.93
N LEU A 526 -1.60 -47.41 79.48
CA LEU A 526 -1.37 -47.31 80.92
C LEU A 526 -2.66 -46.97 81.68
N THR A 527 -3.43 -46.02 81.20
CA THR A 527 -4.72 -45.68 81.82
C THR A 527 -5.75 -46.80 81.67
N MET A 528 -5.84 -47.50 80.53
CA MET A 528 -6.71 -48.69 80.42
C MET A 528 -6.37 -49.80 81.41
N ILE A 529 -5.10 -49.97 81.78
CA ILE A 529 -4.68 -51.00 82.75
C ILE A 529 -4.88 -50.54 84.19
N PHE A 530 -4.44 -49.32 84.51
CA PHE A 530 -4.35 -48.86 85.90
C PHE A 530 -5.59 -48.14 86.39
N LEU A 531 -6.42 -47.54 85.51
CA LEU A 531 -7.65 -46.87 85.92
C LEU A 531 -8.70 -47.87 86.46
N PRO A 532 -8.95 -49.04 85.84
CA PRO A 532 -9.83 -50.06 86.43
C PRO A 532 -9.27 -50.64 87.74
N GLY A 533 -7.94 -50.79 87.84
CA GLY A 533 -7.27 -51.29 89.04
C GLY A 533 -7.35 -50.34 90.23
N THR A 534 -7.40 -49.02 89.99
CA THR A 534 -7.56 -48.01 91.06
C THR A 534 -8.99 -47.92 91.57
N PHE A 535 -10.01 -48.23 90.76
CA PHE A 535 -11.40 -48.33 91.22
C PHE A 535 -11.66 -49.55 92.14
N LEU A 536 -10.85 -50.60 92.08
CA LEU A 536 -10.97 -51.79 92.94
C LEU A 536 -10.16 -51.68 94.27
N GLY A 537 -9.36 -50.63 94.44
CA GLY A 537 -8.43 -50.47 95.57
C GLY A 537 -8.89 -49.56 96.72
N TYR A 538 -10.16 -49.13 96.76
CA TYR A 538 -10.65 -48.16 97.76
C TYR A 538 -11.38 -48.85 98.93
N PRO A 539 -10.81 -48.93 100.16
CA PRO A 539 -11.52 -49.40 101.34
C PRO A 539 -12.27 -48.22 101.99
N GLY A 540 -13.59 -48.33 102.08
CA GLY A 540 -14.46 -47.32 102.69
C GLY A 540 -14.24 -47.12 104.19
N PRO A 541 -14.52 -45.92 104.73
CA PRO A 541 -14.29 -45.60 106.14
C PRO A 541 -15.44 -46.05 107.06
N ARG A 542 -15.07 -46.40 108.30
CA ARG A 542 -15.96 -46.76 109.42
C ARG A 542 -16.69 -45.54 110.00
N GLN A 543 -17.93 -45.79 110.42
CA GLN A 543 -18.88 -44.91 111.09
C GLN A 543 -18.36 -44.27 112.40
N GLN A 544 -18.69 -43.00 112.60
CA GLN A 544 -19.25 -42.43 113.84
C GLN A 544 -20.12 -41.22 113.44
N GLY A 545 -21.43 -41.25 113.74
CA GLY A 545 -22.33 -40.09 113.67
C GLY A 545 -22.40 -39.36 115.02
N PRO A 546 -23.46 -38.60 115.33
CA PRO A 546 -24.41 -37.87 114.48
C PRO A 546 -24.55 -36.37 114.88
N ALA A 547 -25.17 -35.54 114.04
CA ALA A 547 -25.88 -34.33 114.50
C ALA A 547 -26.90 -33.84 113.46
N LEU A 548 -28.18 -33.97 113.85
CA LEU A 548 -29.33 -33.11 113.54
C LEU A 548 -28.95 -31.62 113.72
N GLU A 549 -29.55 -30.56 113.18
CA GLU A 549 -30.83 -30.15 112.56
C GLU A 549 -30.48 -28.74 111.99
N ASN A 550 -30.94 -28.28 110.83
CA ASN A 550 -32.30 -27.96 110.40
C ASN A 550 -32.33 -27.78 108.88
#